data_AF-A0A3L7YS64-F1
#
_entry.id   AF-A0A3L7YS64-F1
#
_cell.length_a   1.000
_cell.length_b   1.000
_cell.length_c   1.000
_cell.angle_alpha   90.00
_cell.angle_beta   90.00
_cell.angle_gamma   90.00
#
_symmetry.space_group_name_H-M   'P 1'
#
loop_
_entity.id
_entity.type
_entity.pdbx_description
1 polymer ?
#
loop_
_entity_poly.entity_id
_entity_poly.type
_entity_poly.pdbx_seq_one_letter_code
_entity_poly.pdbx_strand_id
1 'polypeptide(L)'
;MSDLRRYLTAAPPVTGRRSITTSDAGEVRNPDPTDRTAWREWVSASKTRNWLRRDPLLDWLEVHGAAKGFARDAGADAKPPSPYDLRELLFAQGNRFEERIFEILEPKVNSHRLVSDGWQATRTLAAAEATFMAMSEGVELIEQAVVRNPEDLTYGAIDLLIRSDALERLFPGTLSAEEASRSAPGLAPEGGDAPPWHYIVVDVKFSTLDLSVSGYAGSSHRHYAGQVLVYTAAVARLQGYCPPDAFLLGRTWVSSKGRGSGALDRLARVPVDRESTRDDETPLAIEVGRALEWIRTVRRDGAAWEALPRPTRPELYPNMNADQDQPWSEAKRKIAREIGELTYLPGVGPDLRDAAVASGILRRDEPGLTPERLGVTGDARPRRLAAVLAANAVPASAPAAEKVLPAKIELRGDEHWRRPARIEFHVDFENSGNLNDDFTSLPLVGGATCIFQIGCHLSIDGREPTVSEIAAAAAAGAAAGERLFTPRSEDQAWFPSFGQWSGDRLNAASERAVMDAWLAYMNAWRESLNVTWAETRIVHWSPAERNLLFTAADS
;
A
#
# COMPACT_ATOMS: atom_id res chain seq x y z
N MET A 1 -5.21 -11.12 -19.86
CA MET A 1 -4.67 -10.14 -20.81
C MET A 1 -3.99 -10.95 -21.90
N SER A 2 -4.35 -10.75 -23.16
CA SER A 2 -3.51 -11.11 -24.29
C SER A 2 -2.11 -10.55 -24.05
N ASP A 3 -1.06 -11.33 -24.37
CA ASP A 3 0.31 -10.95 -24.04
C ASP A 3 0.68 -9.62 -24.73
N LEU A 4 0.68 -8.51 -23.97
CA LEU A 4 0.96 -7.16 -24.45
C LEU A 4 2.30 -7.10 -25.21
N ARG A 5 3.27 -7.95 -24.85
CA ARG A 5 4.58 -8.01 -25.49
C ARG A 5 4.50 -8.34 -26.98
N ARG A 6 3.41 -8.99 -27.44
CA ARG A 6 3.18 -9.22 -28.88
C ARG A 6 3.10 -7.91 -29.67
N TYR A 7 2.66 -6.83 -29.02
CA TYR A 7 2.56 -5.51 -29.67
C TYR A 7 3.90 -4.77 -29.74
N LEU A 8 4.97 -5.26 -29.09
CA LEU A 8 6.32 -4.72 -29.26
C LEU A 8 6.93 -5.12 -30.61
N THR A 9 6.54 -6.29 -31.13
CA THR A 9 7.12 -6.85 -32.37
C THR A 9 6.18 -6.75 -33.57
N ALA A 10 4.89 -6.52 -33.36
CA ALA A 10 3.89 -6.37 -34.41
C ALA A 10 2.83 -5.32 -34.04
N ALA A 11 2.31 -4.60 -35.03
CA ALA A 11 1.21 -3.67 -34.80
C ALA A 11 -0.06 -4.42 -34.35
N PRO A 12 -0.90 -3.84 -33.47
CA PRO A 12 -2.19 -4.42 -33.12
C PRO A 12 -3.06 -4.64 -34.38
N PRO A 13 -3.75 -5.79 -34.50
CA PRO A 13 -4.65 -6.08 -35.64
C PRO A 13 -5.79 -5.08 -35.82
N VAL A 14 -6.34 -4.56 -34.73
CA VAL A 14 -7.36 -3.52 -34.75
C VAL A 14 -6.84 -2.29 -34.03
N THR A 15 -6.76 -1.18 -34.77
CA THR A 15 -6.23 0.10 -34.28
C THR A 15 -7.21 1.26 -34.45
N GLY A 16 -6.84 2.42 -33.93
CA GLY A 16 -7.62 3.65 -34.08
C GLY A 16 -8.92 3.63 -33.29
N ARG A 17 -9.86 4.52 -33.63
CA ARG A 17 -11.17 4.62 -32.97
C ARG A 17 -11.91 3.28 -32.85
N ARG A 18 -11.78 2.40 -33.85
CA ARG A 18 -12.44 1.08 -33.87
C ARG A 18 -11.99 0.18 -32.73
N SER A 19 -10.77 0.35 -32.21
CA SER A 19 -10.26 -0.49 -31.12
C SER A 19 -10.94 -0.23 -29.78
N ILE A 20 -11.69 0.87 -29.63
CA ILE A 20 -12.48 1.18 -28.42
C ILE A 20 -13.60 0.16 -28.21
N THR A 21 -14.13 -0.40 -29.30
CA THR A 21 -15.31 -1.27 -29.29
C THR A 21 -15.10 -2.62 -29.97
N THR A 22 -13.93 -2.87 -30.57
CA THR A 22 -13.65 -4.10 -31.34
C THR A 22 -12.39 -4.80 -30.85
N SER A 23 -12.45 -6.12 -30.65
CA SER A 23 -11.30 -6.98 -30.31
C SER A 23 -10.38 -7.21 -31.51
N ASP A 24 -9.22 -7.84 -31.33
CA ASP A 24 -8.31 -8.16 -32.45
C ASP A 24 -8.88 -9.20 -33.41
N ALA A 25 -9.82 -10.02 -32.95
CA ALA A 25 -10.54 -10.96 -33.79
C ALA A 25 -11.68 -10.30 -34.60
N GLY A 26 -11.88 -8.99 -34.47
CA GLY A 26 -12.96 -8.27 -35.13
C GLY A 26 -14.32 -8.35 -34.43
N GLU A 27 -14.36 -8.88 -33.20
CA GLU A 27 -15.59 -9.01 -32.42
C GLU A 27 -15.95 -7.67 -31.77
N VAL A 28 -17.18 -7.19 -31.99
CA VAL A 28 -17.68 -5.96 -31.38
C VAL A 28 -18.11 -6.22 -29.94
N ARG A 29 -17.49 -5.53 -28.99
CA ARG A 29 -17.81 -5.56 -27.56
C ARG A 29 -17.99 -4.14 -27.03
N ASN A 30 -19.23 -3.68 -27.03
CA ASN A 30 -19.60 -2.35 -26.57
C ASN A 30 -20.85 -2.38 -25.67
N PRO A 31 -20.72 -2.87 -24.43
CA PRO A 31 -21.86 -2.91 -23.51
C PRO A 31 -22.35 -1.50 -23.15
N ASP A 32 -23.66 -1.37 -22.93
CA ASP A 32 -24.26 -0.16 -22.35
C ASP A 32 -23.65 0.11 -20.95
N PRO A 33 -23.28 1.35 -20.60
CA PRO A 33 -22.67 1.67 -19.31
C PRO A 33 -23.50 1.25 -18.08
N THR A 34 -24.81 1.12 -18.24
CA THR A 34 -25.76 0.73 -17.17
C THR A 34 -25.96 -0.79 -17.08
N ASP A 35 -25.54 -1.57 -18.07
CA ASP A 35 -25.68 -3.03 -18.07
C ASP A 35 -24.64 -3.71 -17.16
N ARG A 36 -25.01 -3.86 -15.89
CA ARG A 36 -24.16 -4.51 -14.88
C ARG A 36 -23.75 -5.94 -15.24
N THR A 37 -24.58 -6.66 -16.00
CA THR A 37 -24.30 -8.05 -16.38
C THR A 37 -23.21 -8.09 -17.45
N ALA A 38 -23.33 -7.27 -18.48
CA ALA A 38 -22.33 -7.20 -19.53
C ALA A 38 -20.98 -6.63 -19.04
N TRP A 39 -21.00 -5.71 -18.07
CA TRP A 39 -19.80 -5.20 -17.42
C TRP A 39 -19.18 -6.14 -16.37
N ARG A 40 -19.81 -7.28 -16.05
CA ARG A 40 -19.29 -8.23 -15.05
C ARG A 40 -17.94 -8.82 -15.45
N GLU A 41 -17.69 -9.00 -16.75
CA GLU A 41 -16.41 -9.51 -17.28
C GLU A 41 -15.36 -8.41 -17.46
N TRP A 42 -15.78 -7.14 -17.46
CA TRP A 42 -14.89 -6.01 -17.58
C TRP A 42 -14.21 -5.70 -16.24
N VAL A 43 -12.89 -5.51 -16.28
CA VAL A 43 -12.07 -5.30 -15.09
C VAL A 43 -11.35 -3.97 -15.18
N SER A 44 -11.52 -3.11 -14.17
CA SER A 44 -10.78 -1.84 -14.12
C SER A 44 -9.31 -2.10 -13.80
N ALA A 45 -8.41 -1.28 -14.34
CA ALA A 45 -6.96 -1.47 -14.16
C ALA A 45 -6.54 -1.56 -12.68
N SER A 46 -7.16 -0.76 -11.81
CA SER A 46 -6.93 -0.76 -10.36
C SER A 46 -7.28 -2.07 -9.63
N LYS A 47 -8.15 -2.92 -10.20
CA LYS A 47 -8.55 -4.21 -9.58
C LYS A 47 -7.47 -5.29 -9.68
N THR A 48 -6.38 -5.05 -10.39
CA THR A 48 -5.21 -5.96 -10.42
C THR A 48 -4.37 -5.90 -9.14
N ARG A 49 -4.61 -4.90 -8.28
CA ARG A 49 -3.78 -4.56 -7.12
C ARG A 49 -3.52 -5.73 -6.17
N ASN A 50 -4.57 -6.39 -5.70
CA ASN A 50 -4.46 -7.38 -4.61
C ASN A 50 -3.74 -8.65 -5.07
N TRP A 51 -4.01 -9.13 -6.29
CA TRP A 51 -3.23 -10.19 -6.92
C TRP A 51 -1.73 -9.85 -6.97
N LEU A 52 -1.38 -8.66 -7.49
CA LEU A 52 0.01 -8.24 -7.66
C LEU A 52 0.74 -7.96 -6.34
N ARG A 53 0.00 -7.82 -5.24
CA ARG A 53 0.52 -7.75 -3.86
C ARG A 53 0.54 -9.10 -3.14
N ARG A 54 0.17 -10.17 -3.84
CA ARG A 54 0.08 -11.54 -3.31
C ARG A 54 -0.91 -11.64 -2.14
N ASP A 55 -2.01 -10.90 -2.19
CA ASP A 55 -3.12 -10.98 -1.22
C ASP A 55 -4.51 -11.03 -1.90
N PRO A 56 -4.75 -11.95 -2.87
CA PRO A 56 -6.00 -12.03 -3.62
C PRO A 56 -7.23 -12.41 -2.78
N LEU A 57 -7.05 -12.92 -1.56
CA LEU A 57 -8.12 -13.15 -0.58
C LEU A 57 -9.00 -11.90 -0.40
N LEU A 58 -8.41 -10.70 -0.42
CA LEU A 58 -9.14 -9.45 -0.26
C LEU A 58 -10.17 -9.22 -1.36
N ASP A 59 -9.88 -9.61 -2.61
CA ASP A 59 -10.85 -9.52 -3.71
C ASP A 59 -12.03 -10.46 -3.48
N TRP A 60 -11.77 -11.65 -2.94
CA TRP A 60 -12.82 -12.60 -2.60
C TRP A 60 -13.66 -12.14 -1.42
N LEU A 61 -13.05 -11.60 -0.36
CA LEU A 61 -13.76 -11.03 0.78
C LEU A 61 -14.64 -9.84 0.35
N GLU A 62 -14.13 -9.00 -0.55
CA GLU A 62 -14.89 -7.86 -1.08
C GLU A 62 -16.19 -8.29 -1.79
N VAL A 63 -16.20 -9.43 -2.47
CA VAL A 63 -17.36 -9.91 -3.23
C VAL A 63 -18.23 -10.87 -2.41
N HIS A 64 -17.63 -11.76 -1.62
CA HIS A 64 -18.31 -12.90 -0.99
C HIS A 64 -18.20 -12.93 0.54
N GLY A 65 -17.34 -12.11 1.14
CA GLY A 65 -17.01 -12.17 2.57
C GLY A 65 -18.24 -12.13 3.48
N ALA A 66 -19.14 -11.15 3.25
CA ALA A 66 -20.38 -11.02 4.02
C ALA A 66 -21.30 -12.25 3.91
N ALA A 67 -21.48 -12.77 2.68
CA ALA A 67 -22.28 -13.98 2.44
C ALA A 67 -21.67 -15.24 3.08
N LYS A 68 -20.36 -15.20 3.35
CA LYS A 68 -19.58 -16.27 4.01
C LYS A 68 -19.40 -16.06 5.51
N GLY A 69 -20.08 -15.06 6.09
CA GLY A 69 -20.07 -14.80 7.54
C GLY A 69 -18.86 -14.00 8.04
N PHE A 70 -18.09 -13.38 7.14
CA PHE A 70 -17.05 -12.42 7.51
C PHE A 70 -17.64 -11.00 7.55
N ALA A 71 -17.20 -10.21 8.53
CA ALA A 71 -17.59 -8.81 8.65
C ALA A 71 -16.44 -7.89 8.24
N ARG A 72 -16.78 -6.71 7.72
CA ARG A 72 -15.84 -5.61 7.57
C ARG A 72 -15.42 -5.08 8.94
N ASP A 73 -14.27 -4.42 8.99
CA ASP A 73 -13.74 -3.78 10.19
C ASP A 73 -14.77 -2.79 10.78
N ALA A 74 -14.80 -2.70 12.10
CA ALA A 74 -15.74 -1.83 12.80
C ALA A 74 -15.56 -0.37 12.35
N GLY A 75 -16.67 0.30 12.02
CA GLY A 75 -16.65 1.68 11.55
C GLY A 75 -16.28 1.85 10.06
N ALA A 76 -15.91 0.78 9.34
CA ALA A 76 -15.55 0.88 7.93
C ALA A 76 -16.65 1.45 7.02
N ASP A 77 -17.92 1.24 7.38
CA ASP A 77 -19.10 1.72 6.64
C ASP A 77 -19.82 2.88 7.36
N ALA A 78 -19.17 3.53 8.33
CA ALA A 78 -19.76 4.64 9.08
C ALA A 78 -20.10 5.83 8.16
N LYS A 79 -21.23 6.51 8.44
CA LYS A 79 -21.68 7.70 7.70
C LYS A 79 -22.07 8.82 8.69
N PRO A 80 -21.33 9.94 8.76
CA PRO A 80 -20.07 10.20 8.04
C PRO A 80 -18.95 9.24 8.48
N PRO A 81 -17.90 9.05 7.66
CA PRO A 81 -16.73 8.28 8.06
C PRO A 81 -16.06 8.92 9.28
N SER A 82 -15.27 8.11 10.01
CA SER A 82 -14.50 8.62 11.14
C SER A 82 -13.58 9.78 10.68
N PRO A 83 -13.47 10.88 11.45
CA PRO A 83 -12.47 11.91 11.16
C PRO A 83 -11.02 11.37 11.23
N TYR A 84 -10.85 10.18 11.82
CA TYR A 84 -9.59 9.45 11.92
C TYR A 84 -9.41 8.37 10.84
N ASP A 85 -10.27 8.30 9.82
CA ASP A 85 -10.11 7.32 8.74
C ASP A 85 -8.92 7.71 7.85
N LEU A 86 -7.78 7.05 8.09
CA LEU A 86 -6.55 7.26 7.33
C LEU A 86 -6.75 7.01 5.83
N ARG A 87 -7.66 6.11 5.42
CA ARG A 87 -7.90 5.86 4.00
C ARG A 87 -8.52 7.07 3.35
N GLU A 88 -9.53 7.66 3.96
CA GLU A 88 -10.17 8.88 3.47
C GLU A 88 -9.16 10.03 3.36
N LEU A 89 -8.27 10.18 4.35
CA LEU A 89 -7.18 11.15 4.29
C LEU A 89 -6.23 10.87 3.11
N LEU A 90 -5.77 9.63 2.95
CA LEU A 90 -4.84 9.25 1.88
C LEU A 90 -5.47 9.37 0.50
N PHE A 91 -6.75 9.04 0.34
CA PHE A 91 -7.49 9.25 -0.90
C PHE A 91 -7.62 10.75 -1.21
N ALA A 92 -7.99 11.57 -0.23
CA ALA A 92 -8.08 13.02 -0.42
C ALA A 92 -6.72 13.66 -0.74
N GLN A 93 -5.65 13.25 -0.06
CA GLN A 93 -4.28 13.67 -0.36
C GLN A 93 -3.82 13.19 -1.74
N GLY A 94 -4.20 11.98 -2.14
CA GLY A 94 -3.98 11.44 -3.49
C GLY A 94 -4.60 12.31 -4.57
N ASN A 95 -5.90 12.59 -4.47
CA ASN A 95 -6.63 13.40 -5.44
C ASN A 95 -6.06 14.83 -5.51
N ARG A 96 -5.81 15.46 -4.34
CA ARG A 96 -5.19 16.79 -4.30
C ARG A 96 -3.79 16.77 -4.91
N PHE A 97 -2.98 15.76 -4.65
CA PHE A 97 -1.64 15.67 -5.25
C PHE A 97 -1.74 15.57 -6.77
N GLU A 98 -2.65 14.76 -7.29
CA GLU A 98 -2.90 14.62 -8.72
C GLU A 98 -3.31 15.96 -9.36
N GLU A 99 -4.35 16.62 -8.82
CA GLU A 99 -4.80 17.95 -9.25
C GLU A 99 -3.64 18.97 -9.29
N ARG A 100 -2.83 19.01 -8.23
CA ARG A 100 -1.71 19.97 -8.14
C ARG A 100 -0.57 19.64 -9.11
N ILE A 101 -0.37 18.37 -9.47
CA ILE A 101 0.58 18.00 -10.53
C ILE A 101 0.09 18.52 -11.88
N PHE A 102 -1.21 18.43 -12.18
CA PHE A 102 -1.76 19.02 -13.40
C PHE A 102 -1.53 20.52 -13.49
N GLU A 103 -1.85 21.27 -12.44
CA GLU A 103 -1.64 22.72 -12.41
C GLU A 103 -0.17 23.12 -12.69
N ILE A 104 0.79 22.26 -12.33
CA ILE A 104 2.22 22.50 -12.57
C ILE A 104 2.62 22.14 -14.01
N LEU A 105 2.01 21.10 -14.59
CA LEU A 105 2.35 20.59 -15.92
C LEU A 105 1.61 21.32 -17.05
N GLU A 106 0.36 21.72 -16.84
CA GLU A 106 -0.48 22.42 -17.82
C GLU A 106 0.21 23.64 -18.46
N PRO A 107 0.78 24.60 -17.71
CA PRO A 107 1.43 25.77 -18.32
C PRO A 107 2.76 25.43 -19.03
N LYS A 108 3.24 24.19 -18.91
CA LYS A 108 4.48 23.71 -19.53
C LYS A 108 4.22 22.95 -20.84
N VAL A 109 2.97 22.75 -21.24
CA VAL A 109 2.60 22.12 -22.52
C VAL A 109 1.91 23.12 -23.45
N ASN A 110 1.94 22.86 -24.75
CA ASN A 110 1.29 23.72 -25.75
C ASN A 110 -0.22 23.49 -25.81
N SER A 111 -0.69 22.32 -25.37
CA SER A 111 -2.11 21.96 -25.36
C SER A 111 -2.40 20.94 -24.27
N HIS A 112 -3.52 21.14 -23.57
CA HIS A 112 -4.03 20.26 -22.52
C HIS A 112 -5.52 19.98 -22.75
N ARG A 113 -5.98 18.79 -22.33
CA ARG A 113 -7.40 18.44 -22.31
C ARG A 113 -7.73 17.49 -21.15
N LEU A 114 -8.64 17.92 -20.28
CA LEU A 114 -9.33 17.07 -19.31
C LEU A 114 -10.47 16.30 -20.00
N VAL A 115 -10.48 14.97 -19.89
CA VAL A 115 -11.52 14.11 -20.50
C VAL A 115 -12.62 13.72 -19.50
N SER A 116 -12.27 13.47 -18.24
CA SER A 116 -13.19 12.93 -17.24
C SER A 116 -12.88 13.49 -15.85
N ASP A 117 -13.91 13.86 -15.11
CA ASP A 117 -13.82 14.32 -13.71
C ASP A 117 -14.37 13.28 -12.71
N GLY A 118 -14.70 12.06 -13.16
CA GLY A 118 -15.31 11.06 -12.29
C GLY A 118 -15.41 9.63 -12.82
N TRP A 119 -15.61 8.70 -11.89
CA TRP A 119 -15.60 7.26 -12.18
C TRP A 119 -16.72 6.81 -13.13
N GLN A 120 -17.86 7.52 -13.17
CA GLN A 120 -18.98 7.17 -14.07
C GLN A 120 -18.58 7.29 -15.55
N ALA A 121 -17.74 8.28 -15.89
CA ALA A 121 -17.30 8.54 -17.25
C ALA A 121 -16.41 7.40 -17.79
N THR A 122 -15.70 6.68 -16.92
CA THR A 122 -14.76 5.59 -17.29
C THR A 122 -15.42 4.42 -18.05
N ARG A 123 -16.75 4.29 -17.98
CA ARG A 123 -17.52 3.26 -18.71
C ARG A 123 -18.20 3.78 -19.97
N THR A 124 -18.16 5.09 -20.22
CA THR A 124 -18.90 5.69 -21.33
C THR A 124 -18.10 5.57 -22.62
N LEU A 125 -18.80 5.29 -23.73
CA LEU A 125 -18.19 5.32 -25.05
C LEU A 125 -17.72 6.74 -25.40
N ALA A 126 -18.52 7.75 -25.08
CA ALA A 126 -18.23 9.14 -25.40
C ALA A 126 -16.90 9.63 -24.79
N ALA A 127 -16.59 9.29 -23.53
CA ALA A 127 -15.33 9.68 -22.92
C ALA A 127 -14.13 8.98 -23.57
N ALA A 128 -14.25 7.69 -23.88
CA ALA A 128 -13.19 6.96 -24.60
C ALA A 128 -12.95 7.50 -26.01
N GLU A 129 -14.02 7.91 -26.71
CA GLU A 129 -13.91 8.59 -28.00
C GLU A 129 -13.30 9.98 -27.86
N ALA A 130 -13.61 10.74 -26.80
CA ALA A 130 -13.00 12.03 -26.53
C ALA A 130 -11.48 11.91 -26.29
N THR A 131 -11.03 10.87 -25.60
CA THR A 131 -9.59 10.54 -25.50
C THR A 131 -8.98 10.29 -26.87
N PHE A 132 -9.60 9.44 -27.70
CA PHE A 132 -9.08 9.18 -29.05
C PHE A 132 -9.01 10.45 -29.91
N MET A 133 -10.04 11.30 -29.87
CA MET A 133 -10.06 12.57 -30.59
C MET A 133 -8.94 13.50 -30.13
N ALA A 134 -8.73 13.64 -28.81
CA ALA A 134 -7.63 14.41 -28.25
C ALA A 134 -6.26 13.87 -28.70
N MET A 135 -6.12 12.54 -28.76
CA MET A 135 -4.93 11.90 -29.27
C MET A 135 -4.69 12.27 -30.74
N SER A 136 -5.69 12.09 -31.60
CA SER A 136 -5.61 12.42 -33.04
C SER A 136 -5.34 13.89 -33.34
N GLU A 137 -5.85 14.80 -32.51
CA GLU A 137 -5.56 16.25 -32.60
C GLU A 137 -4.14 16.61 -32.14
N GLY A 138 -3.41 15.67 -31.53
CA GLY A 138 -2.07 15.90 -31.03
C GLY A 138 -2.03 16.73 -29.75
N VAL A 139 -3.03 16.64 -28.88
CA VAL A 139 -3.02 17.31 -27.56
C VAL A 139 -1.82 16.82 -26.75
N GLU A 140 -0.94 17.70 -26.28
CA GLU A 140 0.32 17.29 -25.64
C GLU A 140 0.13 16.57 -24.30
N LEU A 141 -0.86 16.99 -23.53
CA LEU A 141 -1.22 16.40 -22.24
C LEU A 141 -2.73 16.15 -22.17
N ILE A 142 -3.12 14.88 -22.04
CA ILE A 142 -4.52 14.50 -21.84
C ILE A 142 -4.65 14.02 -20.39
N GLU A 143 -5.47 14.74 -19.63
CA GLU A 143 -5.78 14.47 -18.23
C GLU A 143 -6.99 13.54 -18.10
N GLN A 144 -6.89 12.57 -17.21
CA GLN A 144 -7.97 11.61 -16.92
C GLN A 144 -8.49 10.92 -18.19
N ALA A 145 -7.54 10.48 -19.04
CA ALA A 145 -7.83 9.91 -20.34
C ALA A 145 -8.54 8.55 -20.19
N VAL A 146 -9.82 8.51 -20.56
CA VAL A 146 -10.63 7.29 -20.47
C VAL A 146 -10.27 6.32 -21.57
N VAL A 147 -9.92 5.09 -21.20
CA VAL A 147 -9.58 4.02 -22.14
C VAL A 147 -10.44 2.79 -21.93
N ARG A 148 -10.77 2.13 -23.04
CA ARG A 148 -11.47 0.84 -23.09
C ARG A 148 -10.69 -0.10 -23.98
N ASN A 149 -10.53 -1.34 -23.53
CA ASN A 149 -9.84 -2.38 -24.28
C ASN A 149 -10.74 -3.64 -24.37
N PRO A 150 -11.54 -3.76 -25.44
CA PRO A 150 -12.38 -4.92 -25.74
C PRO A 150 -11.64 -6.25 -25.85
N GLU A 151 -10.37 -6.24 -26.24
CA GLU A 151 -9.56 -7.46 -26.37
C GLU A 151 -9.36 -8.11 -25.00
N ASP A 152 -8.96 -7.29 -24.03
CA ASP A 152 -8.69 -7.74 -22.68
C ASP A 152 -9.86 -7.58 -21.72
N LEU A 153 -10.97 -7.00 -22.18
CA LEU A 153 -12.11 -6.57 -21.37
C LEU A 153 -11.66 -5.74 -20.17
N THR A 154 -10.87 -4.69 -20.44
CA THR A 154 -10.38 -3.77 -19.41
C THR A 154 -10.76 -2.33 -19.69
N TYR A 155 -10.79 -1.52 -18.64
CA TYR A 155 -11.12 -0.10 -18.73
C TYR A 155 -10.50 0.71 -17.58
N GLY A 156 -10.53 2.04 -17.70
CA GLY A 156 -10.20 2.97 -16.63
C GLY A 156 -9.89 4.36 -17.16
N ALA A 157 -9.42 5.24 -16.28
CA ALA A 157 -8.90 6.55 -16.62
C ALA A 157 -7.40 6.58 -16.30
N ILE A 158 -6.62 7.05 -17.26
CA ILE A 158 -5.19 7.30 -17.10
C ILE A 158 -5.04 8.71 -16.54
N ASP A 159 -4.30 8.87 -15.44
CA ASP A 159 -4.07 10.18 -14.86
C ASP A 159 -3.45 11.10 -15.93
N LEU A 160 -2.26 10.76 -16.44
CA LEU A 160 -1.56 11.55 -17.45
C LEU A 160 -1.30 10.70 -18.72
N LEU A 161 -1.91 11.06 -19.85
CA LEU A 161 -1.55 10.52 -21.16
C LEU A 161 -0.78 11.60 -21.93
N ILE A 162 0.53 11.41 -22.09
CA ILE A 162 1.45 12.45 -22.53
C ILE A 162 2.04 12.10 -23.90
N ARG A 163 2.06 13.06 -24.82
CA ARG A 163 2.71 12.94 -26.12
C ARG A 163 4.22 12.80 -25.94
N SER A 164 4.86 11.91 -26.69
CA SER A 164 6.24 11.45 -26.47
C SER A 164 7.29 12.58 -26.47
N ASP A 165 7.17 13.53 -27.38
CA ASP A 165 8.01 14.72 -27.46
C ASP A 165 7.78 15.69 -26.30
N ALA A 166 6.52 15.86 -25.87
CA ALA A 166 6.17 16.66 -24.70
C ALA A 166 6.69 16.00 -23.40
N LEU A 167 6.61 14.67 -23.29
CA LEU A 167 7.14 13.93 -22.14
C LEU A 167 8.65 14.17 -21.96
N GLU A 168 9.43 14.05 -23.03
CA GLU A 168 10.87 14.30 -22.98
C GLU A 168 11.20 15.76 -22.65
N ARG A 169 10.38 16.72 -23.09
CA ARG A 169 10.54 18.13 -22.72
C ARG A 169 10.19 18.40 -21.25
N LEU A 170 9.17 17.74 -20.72
CA LEU A 170 8.75 17.87 -19.31
C LEU A 170 9.72 17.17 -18.35
N PHE A 171 10.27 16.02 -18.77
CA PHE A 171 11.18 15.17 -17.99
C PHE A 171 12.41 14.79 -18.83
N PRO A 172 13.39 15.68 -19.00
CA PRO A 172 14.55 15.45 -19.86
C PRO A 172 15.35 14.20 -19.48
N GLY A 173 15.76 13.42 -20.48
CA GLY A 173 16.48 12.16 -20.34
C GLY A 173 15.59 10.95 -20.07
N THR A 174 14.27 11.10 -20.22
CA THR A 174 13.30 9.99 -20.08
C THR A 174 13.28 9.14 -21.34
N LEU A 175 13.34 9.78 -22.52
CA LEU A 175 13.32 9.15 -23.83
C LEU A 175 14.54 9.61 -24.65
N SER A 176 15.02 8.73 -25.53
CA SER A 176 15.90 9.15 -26.63
C SER A 176 15.14 9.96 -27.68
N ALA A 177 15.85 10.74 -28.50
CA ALA A 177 15.25 11.48 -29.62
C ALA A 177 14.58 10.55 -30.64
N GLU A 178 15.11 9.35 -30.82
CA GLU A 178 14.51 8.33 -31.69
C GLU A 178 13.19 7.83 -31.11
N GLU A 179 13.14 7.48 -29.82
CA GLU A 179 11.92 7.06 -29.14
C GLU A 179 10.88 8.19 -29.18
N ALA A 180 11.25 9.42 -28.84
CA ALA A 180 10.34 10.56 -28.80
C ALA A 180 9.68 10.87 -30.15
N SER A 181 10.30 10.48 -31.27
CA SER A 181 9.81 10.74 -32.64
C SER A 181 9.18 9.53 -33.33
N ARG A 182 9.00 8.40 -32.62
CA ARG A 182 8.32 7.21 -33.18
C ARG A 182 6.88 7.52 -33.52
N SER A 183 6.48 7.18 -34.76
CA SER A 183 5.13 7.42 -35.26
C SER A 183 4.06 6.49 -34.68
N ALA A 184 2.83 6.99 -34.61
CA ALA A 184 1.64 6.26 -34.19
C ALA A 184 0.64 6.07 -35.36
N PRO A 185 0.68 4.94 -36.09
CA PRO A 185 -0.14 4.72 -37.30
C PRO A 185 -1.65 4.75 -37.06
N GLY A 186 -2.12 4.34 -35.88
CA GLY A 186 -3.53 4.35 -35.51
C GLY A 186 -4.13 5.74 -35.33
N LEU A 187 -3.28 6.78 -35.31
CA LEU A 187 -3.68 8.19 -35.20
C LEU A 187 -3.57 8.94 -36.54
N ALA A 188 -3.17 8.26 -37.62
CA ALA A 188 -3.11 8.87 -38.94
C ALA A 188 -4.52 9.39 -39.34
N PRO A 189 -4.63 10.63 -39.86
CA PRO A 189 -5.88 11.10 -40.44
C PRO A 189 -6.21 10.26 -41.68
N GLU A 190 -7.49 10.19 -42.05
CA GLU A 190 -7.90 9.42 -43.23
C GLU A 190 -7.15 9.89 -44.49
N GLY A 191 -6.34 8.99 -45.06
CA GLY A 191 -5.54 9.27 -46.26
C GLY A 191 -4.29 10.14 -46.04
N GLY A 192 -3.90 10.42 -44.79
CA GLY A 192 -2.68 11.16 -44.46
C GLY A 192 -1.61 10.32 -43.76
N ASP A 193 -0.46 10.95 -43.52
CA ASP A 193 0.68 10.31 -42.86
C ASP A 193 0.47 10.20 -41.33
N ALA A 194 1.05 9.15 -40.75
CA ALA A 194 1.07 8.99 -39.30
C ALA A 194 1.87 10.13 -38.65
N PRO A 195 1.40 10.68 -37.51
CA PRO A 195 2.14 11.71 -36.80
C PRO A 195 3.53 11.20 -36.36
N PRO A 196 4.56 12.06 -36.28
CA PRO A 196 5.91 11.70 -35.85
C PRO A 196 6.04 11.69 -34.31
N TRP A 197 5.00 11.24 -33.62
CA TRP A 197 4.92 11.15 -32.17
C TRP A 197 3.90 10.08 -31.78
N HIS A 198 3.92 9.68 -30.51
CA HIS A 198 2.96 8.76 -29.91
C HIS A 198 2.64 9.18 -28.48
N TYR A 199 1.74 8.48 -27.80
CA TYR A 199 1.37 8.74 -26.41
C TYR A 199 1.87 7.65 -25.46
N ILE A 200 2.23 8.10 -24.26
CA ILE A 200 2.79 7.29 -23.19
C ILE A 200 1.95 7.51 -21.92
N VAL A 201 1.70 6.40 -21.23
CA VAL A 201 0.96 6.36 -19.97
C VAL A 201 1.87 6.81 -18.83
N VAL A 202 1.44 7.80 -18.06
CA VAL A 202 2.03 8.19 -16.78
C VAL A 202 0.93 8.21 -15.71
N ASP A 203 1.15 7.49 -14.61
CA ASP A 203 0.16 7.33 -13.54
C ASP A 203 0.72 7.96 -12.25
N VAL A 204 -0.07 8.85 -11.64
CA VAL A 204 0.35 9.70 -10.54
C VAL A 204 0.05 9.01 -9.22
N LYS A 205 1.02 9.00 -8.30
CA LYS A 205 0.89 8.32 -7.02
C LYS A 205 1.43 9.19 -5.90
N PHE A 206 0.56 9.52 -4.94
CA PHE A 206 0.94 10.16 -3.67
C PHE A 206 1.77 9.20 -2.81
N SER A 207 3.01 8.99 -3.21
CA SER A 207 3.94 8.04 -2.61
C SER A 207 5.38 8.42 -2.96
N THR A 208 6.32 8.00 -2.11
CA THR A 208 7.74 7.98 -2.49
C THR A 208 7.99 6.71 -3.30
N LEU A 209 8.52 6.86 -4.51
CA LEU A 209 8.80 5.72 -5.38
C LEU A 209 10.17 5.12 -5.08
N ASP A 210 10.21 3.81 -4.89
CA ASP A 210 11.45 3.06 -4.79
C ASP A 210 11.92 2.75 -6.20
N LEU A 211 13.14 3.14 -6.55
CA LEU A 211 13.74 2.91 -7.85
C LEU A 211 14.93 1.97 -7.74
N SER A 212 15.07 1.11 -8.74
CA SER A 212 16.34 0.45 -9.02
C SER A 212 17.42 1.47 -9.42
N VAL A 213 18.68 1.05 -9.42
CA VAL A 213 19.81 1.88 -9.90
C VAL A 213 19.62 2.34 -11.35
N SER A 214 18.85 1.59 -12.15
CA SER A 214 18.53 1.89 -13.55
C SER A 214 17.26 2.73 -13.72
N GLY A 215 16.61 3.13 -12.62
CA GLY A 215 15.40 3.97 -12.66
C GLY A 215 14.08 3.21 -12.83
N TYR A 216 14.11 1.88 -12.87
CA TYR A 216 12.88 1.08 -12.89
C TYR A 216 12.14 1.15 -11.56
N ALA A 217 10.81 1.17 -11.60
CA ALA A 217 9.97 1.06 -10.41
C ALA A 217 10.30 -0.22 -9.62
N GLY A 218 10.47 -0.12 -8.31
CA GLY A 218 10.81 -1.23 -7.42
C GLY A 218 9.69 -2.27 -7.30
N SER A 219 10.00 -3.41 -6.69
CA SER A 219 9.02 -4.50 -6.49
C SER A 219 7.86 -4.10 -5.58
N SER A 220 8.08 -3.17 -4.64
CA SER A 220 7.02 -2.55 -3.82
C SER A 220 5.93 -1.88 -4.66
N HIS A 221 6.28 -1.38 -5.85
CA HIS A 221 5.39 -0.68 -6.77
C HIS A 221 4.85 -1.58 -7.89
N ARG A 222 5.00 -2.91 -7.80
CA ARG A 222 4.54 -3.88 -8.82
C ARG A 222 3.06 -3.74 -9.16
N HIS A 223 2.23 -3.41 -8.18
CA HIS A 223 0.79 -3.24 -8.37
C HIS A 223 0.45 -1.97 -9.18
N TYR A 224 1.19 -0.87 -8.98
CA TYR A 224 1.08 0.32 -9.84
C TYR A 224 1.63 0.04 -11.24
N ALA A 225 2.76 -0.67 -11.34
CA ALA A 225 3.31 -1.11 -12.61
C ALA A 225 2.30 -1.95 -13.42
N GLY A 226 1.57 -2.87 -12.77
CA GLY A 226 0.53 -3.64 -13.45
C GLY A 226 -0.64 -2.79 -13.95
N GLN A 227 -1.04 -1.77 -13.18
CA GLN A 227 -2.10 -0.84 -13.58
C GLN A 227 -1.72 -0.08 -14.86
N VAL A 228 -0.50 0.48 -14.95
CA VAL A 228 -0.08 1.18 -16.17
C VAL A 228 0.05 0.26 -17.37
N LEU A 229 0.43 -1.01 -17.19
CA LEU A 229 0.46 -1.97 -18.31
C LEU A 229 -0.94 -2.27 -18.87
N VAL A 230 -1.99 -2.29 -18.03
CA VAL A 230 -3.38 -2.41 -18.52
C VAL A 230 -3.74 -1.22 -19.41
N TYR A 231 -3.33 -0.01 -19.02
CA TYR A 231 -3.55 1.19 -19.82
C TYR A 231 -2.72 1.20 -21.10
N THR A 232 -1.44 0.81 -21.03
CA THR A 232 -0.56 0.71 -22.20
C THR A 232 -1.11 -0.25 -23.24
N ALA A 233 -1.73 -1.36 -22.83
CA ALA A 233 -2.41 -2.27 -23.76
C ALA A 233 -3.56 -1.61 -24.53
N ALA A 234 -4.36 -0.77 -23.86
CA ALA A 234 -5.43 -0.02 -24.50
C ALA A 234 -4.89 1.05 -25.46
N VAL A 235 -3.90 1.84 -24.99
CA VAL A 235 -3.26 2.91 -25.76
C VAL A 235 -2.54 2.36 -26.98
N ALA A 236 -1.86 1.22 -26.86
CA ALA A 236 -1.17 0.57 -27.97
C ALA A 236 -2.12 0.28 -29.13
N ARG A 237 -3.33 -0.23 -28.84
CA ARG A 237 -4.37 -0.45 -29.84
C ARG A 237 -4.84 0.88 -30.44
N LEU A 238 -5.18 1.87 -29.62
CA LEU A 238 -5.67 3.17 -30.10
C LEU A 238 -4.70 3.80 -31.10
N GLN A 239 -3.41 3.82 -30.77
CA GLN A 239 -2.40 4.53 -31.56
C GLN A 239 -1.65 3.64 -32.58
N GLY A 240 -1.89 2.33 -32.57
CA GLY A 240 -1.23 1.38 -33.47
C GLY A 240 0.26 1.17 -33.20
N TYR A 241 0.75 1.57 -32.03
CA TYR A 241 2.14 1.44 -31.59
C TYR A 241 2.19 1.19 -30.09
N CYS A 242 2.94 0.18 -29.65
CA CYS A 242 3.19 -0.10 -28.24
C CYS A 242 4.49 0.58 -27.80
N PRO A 243 4.44 1.60 -26.94
CA PRO A 243 5.64 2.14 -26.31
C PRO A 243 6.33 1.03 -25.51
N PRO A 244 7.68 0.98 -25.48
CA PRO A 244 8.40 -0.01 -24.70
C PRO A 244 8.23 0.19 -23.19
N ASP A 245 7.82 1.39 -22.77
CA ASP A 245 7.74 1.79 -21.38
C ASP A 245 6.47 2.59 -21.07
N ALA A 246 6.00 2.43 -19.84
CA ALA A 246 5.10 3.36 -19.16
C ALA A 246 5.80 3.91 -17.92
N PHE A 247 5.18 4.89 -17.26
CA PHE A 247 5.82 5.58 -16.13
C PHE A 247 4.89 5.76 -14.93
N LEU A 248 5.51 5.86 -13.75
CA LEU A 248 4.86 6.34 -12.53
C LEU A 248 5.47 7.67 -12.12
N LEU A 249 4.62 8.62 -11.71
CA LEU A 249 5.02 9.88 -11.11
C LEU A 249 4.74 9.82 -9.61
N GLY A 250 5.78 10.04 -8.80
CA GLY A 250 5.69 10.03 -7.34
C GLY A 250 5.81 11.43 -6.76
N ARG A 251 5.64 11.55 -5.44
CA ARG A 251 6.02 12.78 -4.72
C ARG A 251 7.53 13.04 -4.76
N THR A 252 8.29 11.96 -4.76
CA THR A 252 9.74 11.91 -4.88
C THR A 252 10.14 10.46 -5.11
N TRP A 253 11.45 10.18 -5.19
CA TRP A 253 11.99 8.85 -5.37
C TRP A 253 13.17 8.57 -4.43
N VAL A 254 13.42 7.29 -4.17
CA VAL A 254 14.59 6.79 -3.44
C VAL A 254 15.22 5.63 -4.19
N SER A 255 16.53 5.46 -4.07
CA SER A 255 17.29 4.32 -4.59
C SER A 255 18.47 4.04 -3.67
N SER A 256 19.20 2.94 -3.92
CA SER A 256 20.45 2.66 -3.20
C SER A 256 21.56 3.70 -3.41
N LYS A 257 21.46 4.55 -4.46
CA LYS A 257 22.47 5.57 -4.80
C LYS A 257 22.09 6.99 -4.36
N GLY A 258 20.88 7.20 -3.83
CA GLY A 258 20.41 8.53 -3.46
C GLY A 258 18.90 8.66 -3.53
N ARG A 259 18.42 9.89 -3.36
CA ARG A 259 16.99 10.25 -3.32
C ARG A 259 16.72 11.54 -4.07
N GLY A 260 15.50 11.69 -4.56
CA GLY A 260 14.99 12.92 -5.15
C GLY A 260 14.57 13.95 -4.09
N SER A 261 14.36 15.17 -4.57
CA SER A 261 13.87 16.32 -3.81
C SER A 261 12.40 16.65 -4.10
N GLY A 262 11.87 16.20 -5.25
CA GLY A 262 10.51 16.50 -5.67
C GLY A 262 9.95 15.58 -6.76
N ALA A 263 8.70 15.86 -7.14
CA ALA A 263 7.88 15.05 -8.02
C ALA A 263 8.31 15.12 -9.49
N LEU A 264 8.90 16.24 -9.92
CA LEU A 264 9.35 16.44 -11.29
C LEU A 264 10.79 16.00 -11.55
N ASP A 265 11.49 15.49 -10.53
CA ASP A 265 12.91 15.13 -10.65
C ASP A 265 13.12 13.89 -11.53
N ARG A 266 12.25 12.89 -11.38
CA ARG A 266 12.40 11.61 -12.07
C ARG A 266 11.12 10.79 -12.05
N LEU A 267 10.78 10.24 -13.22
CA LEU A 267 9.74 9.23 -13.36
C LEU A 267 10.28 7.82 -13.08
N ALA A 268 9.45 6.96 -12.49
CA ALA A 268 9.77 5.54 -12.38
C ALA A 268 9.41 4.82 -13.67
N ARG A 269 10.40 4.20 -14.32
CA ARG A 269 10.21 3.47 -15.58
C ARG A 269 9.57 2.10 -15.33
N VAL A 270 8.56 1.75 -16.12
CA VAL A 270 7.87 0.46 -16.13
C VAL A 270 7.93 -0.13 -17.53
N PRO A 271 8.90 -1.01 -17.80
CA PRO A 271 9.00 -1.65 -19.12
C PRO A 271 7.83 -2.60 -19.39
N VAL A 272 7.39 -2.66 -20.65
CA VAL A 272 6.37 -3.61 -21.11
C VAL A 272 6.92 -5.03 -21.15
N ASP A 273 8.18 -5.16 -21.55
CA ASP A 273 8.91 -6.42 -21.57
C ASP A 273 9.39 -6.84 -20.17
N ARG A 274 9.17 -5.99 -19.14
CA ARG A 274 9.70 -6.13 -17.78
C ARG A 274 9.75 -7.59 -17.37
N GLU A 275 10.95 -8.12 -17.51
CA GLU A 275 11.28 -9.45 -17.06
C GLU A 275 11.18 -9.45 -15.54
N SER A 276 10.94 -10.63 -14.98
CA SER A 276 11.21 -10.76 -13.57
C SER A 276 12.68 -10.42 -13.31
N THR A 277 12.95 -9.79 -12.17
CA THR A 277 14.28 -9.65 -11.59
C THR A 277 14.98 -11.00 -11.26
N ARG A 278 14.38 -12.14 -11.59
CA ARG A 278 14.88 -13.50 -11.44
C ARG A 278 14.60 -14.31 -12.72
N ASP A 279 15.61 -15.04 -13.19
CA ASP A 279 15.61 -15.77 -14.48
C ASP A 279 14.43 -16.76 -14.68
N ASP A 280 13.74 -17.17 -13.60
CA ASP A 280 12.63 -18.14 -13.63
C ASP A 280 11.23 -17.54 -13.37
N GLU A 281 11.10 -16.22 -13.12
CA GLU A 281 9.82 -15.66 -12.68
C GLU A 281 9.00 -15.07 -13.85
N THR A 282 7.69 -15.28 -13.77
CA THR A 282 6.73 -14.93 -14.81
C THR A 282 6.75 -13.42 -15.11
N PRO A 283 6.85 -13.01 -16.39
CA PRO A 283 6.81 -11.60 -16.79
C PRO A 283 5.60 -10.85 -16.23
N LEU A 284 5.77 -9.57 -15.89
CA LEU A 284 4.72 -8.80 -15.22
C LEU A 284 3.43 -8.71 -16.06
N ALA A 285 3.54 -8.57 -17.38
CA ALA A 285 2.38 -8.56 -18.27
C ALA A 285 1.54 -9.86 -18.18
N ILE A 286 2.18 -11.01 -17.98
CA ILE A 286 1.48 -12.30 -17.79
C ILE A 286 0.80 -12.32 -16.42
N GLU A 287 1.45 -11.81 -15.37
CA GLU A 287 0.84 -11.68 -14.04
C GLU A 287 -0.35 -10.73 -14.01
N VAL A 288 -0.29 -9.62 -14.75
CA VAL A 288 -1.45 -8.75 -14.97
C VAL A 288 -2.58 -9.54 -15.63
N GLY A 289 -2.26 -10.38 -16.63
CA GLY A 289 -3.25 -11.26 -17.24
C GLY A 289 -3.92 -12.22 -16.26
N ARG A 290 -3.14 -12.82 -15.35
CA ARG A 290 -3.65 -13.68 -14.27
C ARG A 290 -4.50 -12.89 -13.27
N ALA A 291 -4.11 -11.66 -12.92
CA ALA A 291 -4.88 -10.79 -12.04
C ALA A 291 -6.27 -10.46 -12.61
N LEU A 292 -6.35 -10.17 -13.92
CA LEU A 292 -7.63 -9.91 -14.58
C LEU A 292 -8.53 -11.15 -14.57
N GLU A 293 -7.97 -12.33 -14.87
CA GLU A 293 -8.73 -13.59 -14.84
C GLU A 293 -9.16 -13.97 -13.42
N TRP A 294 -8.33 -13.68 -12.41
CA TRP A 294 -8.68 -13.86 -11.01
C TRP A 294 -9.95 -13.09 -10.65
N ILE A 295 -10.03 -11.80 -10.99
CA ILE A 295 -11.21 -10.99 -10.70
C ILE A 295 -12.48 -11.55 -11.37
N ARG A 296 -12.37 -12.04 -12.62
CA ARG A 296 -13.49 -12.69 -13.32
C ARG A 296 -13.90 -13.98 -12.63
N THR A 297 -12.92 -14.80 -12.26
CA THR A 297 -13.14 -16.09 -11.59
C THR A 297 -13.74 -15.90 -10.20
N VAL A 298 -13.30 -14.91 -9.44
CA VAL A 298 -13.94 -14.52 -8.16
C VAL A 298 -15.40 -14.18 -8.38
N ARG A 299 -15.71 -13.36 -9.39
CA ARG A 299 -17.09 -12.97 -9.68
C ARG A 299 -17.94 -14.17 -10.11
N ARG A 300 -17.41 -15.04 -10.97
CA ARG A 300 -18.11 -16.16 -11.59
C ARG A 300 -18.32 -17.33 -10.63
N ASP A 301 -17.25 -17.78 -9.99
CA ASP A 301 -17.18 -19.06 -9.27
C ASP A 301 -16.91 -18.89 -7.76
N GLY A 302 -16.55 -17.68 -7.33
CA GLY A 302 -16.04 -17.43 -5.98
C GLY A 302 -17.01 -17.78 -4.84
N ALA A 303 -18.31 -17.82 -5.11
CA ALA A 303 -19.32 -18.20 -4.14
C ALA A 303 -19.18 -19.67 -3.67
N ALA A 304 -18.59 -20.54 -4.48
CA ALA A 304 -18.40 -21.96 -4.15
C ALA A 304 -17.14 -22.24 -3.32
N TRP A 305 -16.28 -21.24 -3.11
CA TRP A 305 -15.03 -21.41 -2.37
C TRP A 305 -15.21 -21.12 -0.88
N GLU A 306 -14.33 -21.70 -0.07
CA GLU A 306 -14.29 -21.48 1.37
C GLU A 306 -12.88 -21.11 1.81
N ALA A 307 -12.76 -20.13 2.71
CA ALA A 307 -11.49 -19.77 3.36
C ALA A 307 -11.23 -20.62 4.62
N LEU A 308 -12.29 -21.19 5.22
CA LEU A 308 -12.27 -21.96 6.47
C LEU A 308 -12.99 -23.31 6.31
N PRO A 309 -12.63 -24.34 7.10
CA PRO A 309 -11.53 -24.38 8.08
C PRO A 309 -10.14 -24.44 7.40
N ARG A 310 -10.11 -24.58 6.07
CA ARG A 310 -8.93 -24.43 5.24
C ARG A 310 -9.34 -23.85 3.88
N PRO A 311 -8.50 -23.01 3.26
CA PRO A 311 -8.72 -22.52 1.91
C PRO A 311 -8.96 -23.66 0.91
N THR A 312 -10.07 -23.64 0.19
CA THR A 312 -10.35 -24.57 -0.92
C THR A 312 -9.49 -24.27 -2.15
N ARG A 313 -8.77 -23.14 -2.13
CA ARG A 313 -7.95 -22.63 -3.21
C ARG A 313 -6.68 -21.95 -2.66
N PRO A 314 -5.53 -22.07 -3.33
CA PRO A 314 -4.30 -21.38 -2.93
C PRO A 314 -4.44 -19.86 -2.81
N GLU A 315 -5.28 -19.25 -3.65
CA GLU A 315 -5.47 -17.80 -3.68
C GLU A 315 -6.24 -17.23 -2.46
N LEU A 316 -6.87 -18.09 -1.67
CA LEU A 316 -7.59 -17.68 -0.45
C LEU A 316 -6.71 -17.73 0.81
N TYR A 317 -5.45 -18.15 0.69
CA TYR A 317 -4.53 -18.02 1.82
C TYR A 317 -4.12 -16.54 2.00
N PRO A 318 -4.25 -15.97 3.22
CA PRO A 318 -3.91 -14.58 3.48
C PRO A 318 -2.39 -14.35 3.40
N ASN A 319 -1.99 -13.12 3.07
CA ASN A 319 -0.61 -12.67 3.18
C ASN A 319 -0.43 -11.74 4.40
N MET A 320 0.07 -12.28 5.51
CA MET A 320 0.23 -11.52 6.75
C MET A 320 1.43 -10.56 6.76
N ASN A 321 2.20 -10.52 5.67
CA ASN A 321 3.22 -9.49 5.45
C ASN A 321 2.65 -8.22 4.78
N ALA A 322 1.39 -8.24 4.35
CA ALA A 322 0.70 -7.10 3.76
C ALA A 322 -0.28 -6.49 4.77
N ASP A 323 -0.27 -5.16 4.90
CA ASP A 323 -0.93 -4.37 5.96
C ASP A 323 -2.05 -3.44 5.45
N GLN A 324 -2.22 -3.35 4.14
CA GLN A 324 -3.30 -2.58 3.52
C GLN A 324 -4.43 -3.53 3.13
N ASP A 325 -5.05 -4.09 4.16
CA ASP A 325 -6.11 -5.10 4.07
C ASP A 325 -7.47 -4.60 4.56
N GLN A 326 -7.56 -3.32 4.96
CA GLN A 326 -8.84 -2.67 5.27
C GLN A 326 -9.77 -2.65 4.02
N PRO A 327 -11.09 -2.82 4.20
CA PRO A 327 -11.81 -2.95 5.48
C PRO A 327 -11.96 -4.41 5.95
N TRP A 328 -11.04 -5.30 5.61
CA TRP A 328 -11.12 -6.73 5.91
C TRP A 328 -9.98 -7.20 6.82
N SER A 329 -9.32 -6.29 7.53
CA SER A 329 -8.15 -6.59 8.38
C SER A 329 -8.48 -7.64 9.44
N GLU A 330 -9.61 -7.49 10.15
CA GLU A 330 -10.03 -8.43 11.18
C GLU A 330 -10.45 -9.79 10.60
N ALA A 331 -11.18 -9.79 9.48
CA ALA A 331 -11.56 -11.03 8.79
C ALA A 331 -10.32 -11.81 8.33
N LYS A 332 -9.34 -11.13 7.74
CA LYS A 332 -8.07 -11.72 7.31
C LYS A 332 -7.27 -12.28 8.49
N ARG A 333 -7.16 -11.54 9.61
CA ARG A 333 -6.52 -12.03 10.84
C ARG A 333 -7.21 -13.26 11.41
N LYS A 334 -8.55 -13.26 11.42
CA LYS A 334 -9.34 -14.42 11.86
C LYS A 334 -9.02 -15.65 11.01
N ILE A 335 -9.09 -15.53 9.69
CA ILE A 335 -8.76 -16.64 8.76
C ILE A 335 -7.34 -17.13 9.04
N ALA A 336 -6.37 -16.22 9.08
CA ALA A 336 -4.97 -16.56 9.26
C ALA A 336 -4.70 -17.30 10.58
N ARG A 337 -5.35 -16.89 11.69
CA ARG A 337 -5.24 -17.57 12.99
C ARG A 337 -5.82 -18.98 12.93
N GLU A 338 -7.04 -19.13 12.43
CA GLU A 338 -7.72 -20.43 12.40
C GLU A 338 -6.98 -21.47 11.53
N ILE A 339 -6.47 -21.05 10.37
CA ILE A 339 -5.76 -21.95 9.46
C ILE A 339 -4.31 -22.20 9.86
N GLY A 340 -3.79 -21.47 10.86
CA GLY A 340 -2.38 -21.51 11.23
C GLY A 340 -1.46 -20.99 10.13
N GLU A 341 -1.81 -19.86 9.52
CA GLU A 341 -1.14 -19.31 8.33
C GLU A 341 0.38 -19.13 8.53
N LEU A 342 1.18 -19.65 7.59
CA LEU A 342 2.64 -19.62 7.68
C LEU A 342 3.24 -18.23 7.50
N THR A 343 2.61 -17.31 6.75
CA THR A 343 3.12 -15.94 6.57
C THR A 343 3.08 -15.09 7.85
N TYR A 344 2.51 -15.60 8.95
CA TYR A 344 2.71 -15.02 10.27
C TYR A 344 4.14 -15.15 10.80
N LEU A 345 4.89 -16.17 10.35
CA LEU A 345 6.23 -16.45 10.82
C LEU A 345 7.23 -15.44 10.23
N PRO A 346 8.18 -14.92 11.03
CA PRO A 346 9.11 -13.90 10.57
C PRO A 346 9.99 -14.45 9.44
N GLY A 347 10.06 -13.70 8.35
CA GLY A 347 10.85 -14.07 7.18
C GLY A 347 10.19 -15.10 6.26
N VAL A 348 8.96 -15.53 6.55
CA VAL A 348 8.17 -16.41 5.67
C VAL A 348 7.22 -15.57 4.81
N GLY A 349 7.58 -15.38 3.55
CA GLY A 349 6.75 -14.73 2.53
C GLY A 349 5.80 -15.71 1.83
N PRO A 350 4.85 -15.23 1.00
CA PRO A 350 3.93 -16.07 0.24
C PRO A 350 4.61 -17.16 -0.59
N ASP A 351 5.77 -16.87 -1.18
CA ASP A 351 6.48 -17.86 -2.01
C ASP A 351 7.07 -19.01 -1.17
N LEU A 352 7.61 -18.70 0.02
CA LEU A 352 8.05 -19.72 0.97
C LEU A 352 6.86 -20.49 1.55
N ARG A 353 5.74 -19.81 1.80
CA ARG A 353 4.48 -20.47 2.20
C ARG A 353 3.99 -21.44 1.13
N ASP A 354 3.95 -21.03 -0.13
CA ASP A 354 3.50 -21.88 -1.24
C ASP A 354 4.41 -23.13 -1.36
N ALA A 355 5.73 -22.96 -1.25
CA ALA A 355 6.69 -24.08 -1.25
C ALA A 355 6.50 -25.01 -0.04
N ALA A 356 6.30 -24.44 1.16
CA ALA A 356 6.03 -25.20 2.37
C ALA A 356 4.75 -26.03 2.24
N VAL A 357 3.66 -25.43 1.76
CA VAL A 357 2.38 -26.14 1.51
C VAL A 357 2.55 -27.24 0.48
N ALA A 358 3.29 -27.00 -0.61
CA ALA A 358 3.61 -28.01 -1.62
C ALA A 358 4.43 -29.20 -1.06
N SER A 359 5.25 -28.96 -0.03
CA SER A 359 5.99 -30.00 0.69
C SER A 359 5.23 -30.65 1.85
N GLY A 360 3.96 -30.28 2.05
CA GLY A 360 3.08 -30.85 3.07
C GLY A 360 3.14 -30.16 4.44
N ILE A 361 3.84 -29.03 4.56
CA ILE A 361 3.82 -28.17 5.74
C ILE A 361 2.66 -27.18 5.59
N LEU A 362 1.61 -27.35 6.38
CA LEU A 362 0.33 -26.67 6.15
C LEU A 362 0.05 -25.59 7.18
N ARG A 363 0.63 -25.71 8.38
CA ARG A 363 0.38 -24.78 9.48
C ARG A 363 1.65 -24.36 10.21
N ARG A 364 1.61 -23.16 10.80
CA ARG A 364 2.70 -22.56 11.59
C ARG A 364 2.92 -23.20 12.96
N ASP A 365 1.96 -23.98 13.44
CA ASP A 365 1.94 -24.65 14.74
C ASP A 365 2.23 -26.16 14.62
N GLU A 366 2.65 -26.64 13.45
CA GLU A 366 3.10 -28.02 13.29
C GLU A 366 4.39 -28.29 14.09
N PRO A 367 4.52 -29.48 14.72
CA PRO A 367 5.71 -29.80 15.48
C PRO A 367 6.95 -29.95 14.58
N GLY A 368 8.10 -29.54 15.12
CA GLY A 368 9.40 -29.73 14.48
C GLY A 368 9.68 -28.83 13.28
N LEU A 369 8.95 -27.72 13.12
CA LEU A 369 9.32 -26.69 12.15
C LEU A 369 10.70 -26.13 12.46
N THR A 370 11.48 -25.90 11.41
CA THR A 370 12.77 -25.20 11.48
C THR A 370 12.84 -24.18 10.35
N PRO A 371 13.70 -23.16 10.46
CA PRO A 371 13.93 -22.24 9.35
C PRO A 371 14.30 -22.93 8.04
N GLU A 372 15.10 -24.00 8.11
CA GLU A 372 15.56 -24.78 6.95
C GLU A 372 14.39 -25.51 6.28
N ARG A 373 13.49 -26.11 7.07
CA ARG A 373 12.27 -26.76 6.54
C ARG A 373 11.33 -25.76 5.84
N LEU A 374 11.33 -24.51 6.28
CA LEU A 374 10.55 -23.41 5.69
C LEU A 374 11.31 -22.67 4.57
N GLY A 375 12.52 -23.11 4.21
CA GLY A 375 13.32 -22.49 3.16
C GLY A 375 13.85 -21.09 3.50
N VAL A 376 13.86 -20.70 4.77
CA VAL A 376 14.37 -19.39 5.22
C VAL A 376 15.89 -19.42 5.30
N THR A 377 16.54 -18.52 4.56
CA THR A 377 18.01 -18.47 4.41
C THR A 377 18.61 -17.12 4.86
N GLY A 378 19.95 -17.06 4.90
CA GLY A 378 20.74 -15.89 5.32
C GLY A 378 21.20 -15.96 6.78
N ASP A 379 21.92 -14.95 7.27
CA ASP A 379 22.56 -15.07 8.58
C ASP A 379 21.63 -14.73 9.75
N ALA A 380 20.83 -13.67 9.62
CA ALA A 380 20.03 -13.15 10.73
C ALA A 380 18.59 -13.69 10.73
N ARG A 381 18.00 -13.93 9.55
CA ARG A 381 16.59 -14.34 9.43
C ARG A 381 16.33 -15.73 10.02
N PRO A 382 17.11 -16.78 9.73
CA PRO A 382 16.89 -18.10 10.30
C PRO A 382 17.00 -18.11 11.82
N ARG A 383 18.00 -17.39 12.38
CA ARG A 383 18.17 -17.26 13.84
C ARG A 383 16.95 -16.63 14.53
N ARG A 384 16.35 -15.60 13.93
CA ARG A 384 15.13 -14.98 14.46
C ARG A 384 13.94 -15.92 14.39
N LEU A 385 13.75 -16.59 13.26
CA LEU A 385 12.67 -17.55 13.09
C LEU A 385 12.82 -18.73 14.06
N ALA A 386 14.02 -19.27 14.25
CA ALA A 386 14.27 -20.33 15.22
C ALA A 386 13.90 -19.91 16.65
N ALA A 387 14.19 -18.66 17.05
CA ALA A 387 13.80 -18.15 18.36
C ALA A 387 12.28 -18.05 18.52
N VAL A 388 11.57 -17.60 17.49
CA VAL A 388 10.10 -17.55 17.49
C VAL A 388 9.49 -18.94 17.53
N LEU A 389 10.00 -19.88 16.73
CA LEU A 389 9.54 -21.27 16.75
C LEU A 389 9.78 -21.92 18.12
N ALA A 390 10.92 -21.64 18.75
CA ALA A 390 11.20 -22.10 20.11
C ALA A 390 10.23 -21.51 21.14
N ALA A 391 9.87 -20.22 21.02
CA ALA A 391 8.88 -19.59 21.88
C ALA A 391 7.49 -20.20 21.68
N ASN A 392 7.07 -20.41 20.44
CA ASN A 392 5.76 -20.98 20.10
C ASN A 392 5.65 -22.47 20.47
N ALA A 393 6.78 -23.17 20.63
CA ALA A 393 6.81 -24.56 21.08
C ALA A 393 6.59 -24.71 22.60
N VAL A 394 6.66 -23.61 23.37
CA VAL A 394 6.38 -23.62 24.81
C VAL A 394 4.87 -23.81 25.03
N PRO A 395 4.43 -24.87 25.72
CA PRO A 395 3.01 -25.10 25.92
C PRO A 395 2.32 -23.94 26.67
N ALA A 396 1.07 -23.67 26.34
CA ALA A 396 0.28 -22.66 27.05
C ALA A 396 0.18 -22.94 28.58
N SER A 397 0.29 -24.21 28.98
CA SER A 397 0.31 -24.67 30.38
C SER A 397 1.65 -24.48 31.09
N ALA A 398 2.72 -24.07 30.38
CA ALA A 398 4.03 -23.89 30.99
C ALA A 398 4.04 -22.72 31.99
N PRO A 399 4.88 -22.77 33.04
CA PRO A 399 5.10 -21.65 33.94
C PRO A 399 5.52 -20.37 33.19
N ALA A 400 5.12 -19.19 33.70
CA ALA A 400 5.43 -17.91 33.05
C ALA A 400 6.93 -17.70 32.79
N ALA A 401 7.80 -18.18 33.69
CA ALA A 401 9.25 -18.08 33.53
C ALA A 401 9.79 -18.86 32.31
N GLU A 402 9.12 -19.95 31.91
CA GLU A 402 9.50 -20.76 30.73
C GLU A 402 9.00 -20.13 29.42
N LYS A 403 7.99 -19.26 29.49
CA LYS A 403 7.48 -18.51 28.33
C LYS A 403 8.38 -17.32 27.96
N VAL A 404 9.35 -16.96 28.80
CA VAL A 404 10.27 -15.85 28.56
C VAL A 404 11.59 -16.37 27.99
N LEU A 405 11.86 -16.04 26.73
CA LEU A 405 13.08 -16.41 26.02
C LEU A 405 13.87 -15.18 25.54
N PRO A 406 15.21 -15.15 25.70
CA PRO A 406 16.02 -16.10 26.47
C PRO A 406 15.79 -15.92 27.98
N ALA A 407 16.00 -16.98 28.76
CA ALA A 407 15.84 -16.94 30.22
C ALA A 407 16.75 -15.90 30.92
N LYS A 408 17.81 -15.43 30.26
CA LYS A 408 18.71 -14.39 30.74
C LYS A 408 19.19 -13.51 29.58
N ILE A 409 19.16 -12.20 29.79
CA ILE A 409 19.75 -11.20 28.87
C ILE A 409 20.98 -10.62 29.57
N GLU A 410 22.15 -10.72 28.94
CA GLU A 410 23.38 -10.09 29.44
C GLU A 410 23.57 -8.71 28.82
N LEU A 411 23.30 -7.67 29.61
CA LEU A 411 23.51 -6.28 29.23
C LEU A 411 24.91 -5.84 29.67
N ARG A 412 25.75 -5.43 28.71
CA ARG A 412 27.13 -5.00 28.95
C ARG A 412 27.20 -3.48 29.11
N GLY A 413 27.72 -3.01 30.24
CA GLY A 413 28.22 -1.63 30.38
C GLY A 413 27.18 -0.53 30.63
N ASP A 414 25.90 -0.87 30.85
CA ASP A 414 24.89 0.10 31.25
C ASP A 414 24.15 -0.44 32.49
N GLU A 415 24.43 0.14 33.66
CA GLU A 415 23.73 -0.18 34.91
C GLU A 415 22.66 0.87 35.26
N HIS A 416 22.55 1.96 34.47
CA HIS A 416 21.74 3.11 34.85
C HIS A 416 20.24 2.79 34.84
N TRP A 417 19.80 1.92 33.92
CA TRP A 417 18.42 1.40 33.86
C TRP A 417 18.08 0.41 34.99
N ARG A 418 19.07 -0.18 35.69
CA ARG A 418 18.81 -1.16 36.77
C ARG A 418 18.33 -0.53 38.06
N ARG A 419 18.58 0.77 38.25
CA ARG A 419 18.14 1.52 39.41
C ARG A 419 16.99 2.42 38.96
N PRO A 420 15.76 2.15 39.42
CA PRO A 420 14.63 3.01 39.10
C PRO A 420 14.90 4.44 39.60
N ALA A 421 14.52 5.44 38.82
CA ALA A 421 14.38 6.78 39.35
C ALA A 421 13.13 6.85 40.26
N ARG A 422 13.00 7.96 41.00
CA ARG A 422 11.84 8.17 41.86
C ARG A 422 10.54 8.12 41.06
N ILE A 423 10.55 8.72 39.87
CA ILE A 423 9.46 8.65 38.91
C ILE A 423 10.03 8.38 37.52
N GLU A 424 9.43 7.43 36.80
CA GLU A 424 9.80 7.10 35.43
C GLU A 424 8.58 7.13 34.51
N PHE A 425 8.69 7.89 33.42
CA PHE A 425 7.72 7.92 32.34
C PHE A 425 8.26 7.11 31.18
N HIS A 426 7.66 5.96 30.91
CA HIS A 426 7.96 5.10 29.78
C HIS A 426 7.05 5.52 28.63
N VAL A 427 7.62 6.19 27.64
CA VAL A 427 6.88 6.87 26.58
C VAL A 427 7.13 6.20 25.23
N ASP A 428 6.07 6.12 24.44
CA ASP A 428 6.11 5.80 23.02
C ASP A 428 5.23 6.78 22.25
N PHE A 429 5.52 7.02 20.97
CA PHE A 429 4.76 7.97 20.18
C PHE A 429 4.63 7.57 18.71
N GLU A 430 3.48 7.90 18.14
CA GLU A 430 3.18 7.70 16.73
C GLU A 430 3.35 9.00 15.95
N ASN A 431 3.96 8.90 14.78
CA ASN A 431 4.13 10.04 13.87
C ASN A 431 3.52 9.76 12.50
N SER A 432 3.01 10.82 11.87
CA SER A 432 2.37 10.72 10.57
C SER A 432 3.33 10.73 9.39
N GLY A 433 4.64 10.86 9.62
CA GLY A 433 5.54 11.38 8.58
C GLY A 433 4.96 12.62 7.91
N ASN A 434 5.26 12.82 6.63
CA ASN A 434 4.76 13.94 5.83
C ASN A 434 3.47 13.62 5.06
N LEU A 435 2.57 12.83 5.65
CA LEU A 435 1.33 12.41 4.97
C LEU A 435 0.31 13.54 4.77
N ASN A 436 0.29 14.54 5.65
CA ASN A 436 -0.58 15.70 5.50
C ASN A 436 0.18 16.86 4.83
N ASP A 437 0.11 16.88 3.49
CA ASP A 437 0.73 17.92 2.67
C ASP A 437 -0.31 19.00 2.29
N ASP A 438 0.11 20.25 2.29
CA ASP A 438 -0.68 21.38 1.78
C ASP A 438 -0.33 21.72 0.32
N PHE A 439 0.71 21.08 -0.22
CA PHE A 439 1.22 21.20 -1.58
C PHE A 439 1.71 22.60 -1.97
N THR A 440 1.94 23.49 -1.00
CA THR A 440 2.49 24.83 -1.25
C THR A 440 3.94 24.80 -1.73
N SER A 441 4.67 23.72 -1.38
CA SER A 441 6.07 23.52 -1.77
C SER A 441 6.24 22.75 -3.09
N LEU A 442 5.15 22.26 -3.71
CA LEU A 442 5.27 21.50 -4.95
C LEU A 442 5.97 22.33 -6.05
N PRO A 443 6.87 21.72 -6.85
CA PRO A 443 7.07 20.27 -7.01
C PRO A 443 7.96 19.62 -5.96
N LEU A 444 8.55 20.36 -5.01
CA LEU A 444 9.32 19.79 -3.91
C LEU A 444 8.40 19.07 -2.92
N VAL A 445 8.96 18.09 -2.21
CA VAL A 445 8.24 17.39 -1.14
C VAL A 445 7.86 18.37 -0.02
N GLY A 446 6.57 18.45 0.28
CA GLY A 446 6.03 19.17 1.42
C GLY A 446 5.58 18.25 2.54
N GLY A 447 4.69 18.77 3.39
CA GLY A 447 4.18 18.12 4.59
C GLY A 447 5.18 18.14 5.76
N ALA A 448 4.65 18.31 6.97
CA ALA A 448 5.44 18.22 8.19
C ALA A 448 5.25 16.85 8.85
N THR A 449 6.33 16.31 9.42
CA THR A 449 6.21 15.19 10.36
C THR A 449 5.58 15.71 11.64
N CYS A 450 4.45 15.14 12.03
CA CYS A 450 3.77 15.46 13.28
C CYS A 450 3.65 14.21 14.15
N ILE A 451 3.96 14.35 15.44
CA ILE A 451 3.53 13.42 16.47
C ILE A 451 2.02 13.58 16.64
N PHE A 452 1.25 12.52 16.41
CA PHE A 452 -0.20 12.55 16.54
C PHE A 452 -0.70 11.71 17.72
N GLN A 453 0.15 10.88 18.32
CA GLN A 453 -0.21 10.12 19.51
C GLN A 453 0.99 9.95 20.42
N ILE A 454 0.77 10.08 21.73
CA ILE A 454 1.74 9.73 22.77
C ILE A 454 1.07 8.75 23.72
N GLY A 455 1.69 7.59 23.92
CA GLY A 455 1.36 6.65 24.99
C GLY A 455 2.40 6.75 26.10
N CYS A 456 1.98 6.74 27.35
CA CYS A 456 2.89 6.86 28.48
C CYS A 456 2.47 5.97 29.64
N HIS A 457 3.35 5.04 30.02
CA HIS A 457 3.23 4.27 31.25
C HIS A 457 4.08 4.91 32.36
N LEU A 458 3.51 5.00 33.56
CA LEU A 458 4.17 5.57 34.73
C LEU A 458 4.62 4.47 35.71
N SER A 459 5.83 4.62 36.25
CA SER A 459 6.27 3.88 37.44
C SER A 459 6.90 4.79 38.49
N ILE A 460 6.73 4.44 39.77
CA ILE A 460 7.30 5.13 40.94
C ILE A 460 8.23 4.15 41.63
N ASP A 461 9.51 4.48 41.81
CA ASP A 461 10.52 3.57 42.39
C ASP A 461 10.54 2.15 41.76
N GLY A 462 10.20 2.02 40.47
CA GLY A 462 10.15 0.74 39.75
C GLY A 462 8.90 -0.12 40.01
N ARG A 463 7.88 0.43 40.68
CA ARG A 463 6.55 -0.20 40.86
C ARG A 463 5.45 0.63 40.20
N GLU A 464 4.27 0.02 40.03
CA GLU A 464 3.07 0.75 39.66
C GLU A 464 2.63 1.73 40.77
N PRO A 465 2.04 2.88 40.39
CA PRO A 465 1.47 3.82 41.34
C PRO A 465 0.25 3.22 42.06
N THR A 466 0.11 3.55 43.33
CA THR A 466 -1.06 3.16 44.13
C THR A 466 -2.29 4.01 43.77
N VAL A 467 -3.48 3.52 44.11
CA VAL A 467 -4.75 4.25 43.92
C VAL A 467 -4.71 5.65 44.56
N SER A 468 -4.07 5.79 45.72
CA SER A 468 -3.95 7.09 46.40
C SER A 468 -3.01 8.04 45.67
N GLU A 469 -1.90 7.53 45.11
CA GLU A 469 -0.96 8.34 44.32
C GLU A 469 -1.63 8.81 43.02
N ILE A 470 -2.39 7.94 42.35
CA ILE A 470 -3.20 8.29 41.17
C ILE A 470 -4.22 9.37 41.51
N ALA A 471 -4.94 9.24 42.62
CA ALA A 471 -5.93 10.23 43.06
C ALA A 471 -5.27 11.58 43.39
N ALA A 472 -4.10 11.57 44.04
CA ALA A 472 -3.34 12.79 44.33
C ALA A 472 -2.84 13.49 43.05
N ALA A 473 -2.34 12.73 42.08
CA ALA A 473 -1.92 13.27 40.80
C ALA A 473 -3.09 13.83 40.00
N ALA A 474 -4.23 13.13 39.98
CA ALA A 474 -5.46 13.63 39.36
C ALA A 474 -5.93 14.94 40.01
N ALA A 475 -5.84 15.06 41.34
CA ALA A 475 -6.13 16.30 42.05
C ALA A 475 -5.13 17.43 41.74
N ALA A 476 -3.89 17.09 41.39
CA ALA A 476 -2.88 18.00 40.87
C ALA A 476 -3.05 18.31 39.36
N GLY A 477 -4.09 17.77 38.71
CA GLY A 477 -4.41 18.03 37.30
C GLY A 477 -3.90 16.98 36.31
N ALA A 478 -3.41 15.82 36.76
CA ALA A 478 -2.96 14.76 35.86
C ALA A 478 -4.15 14.15 35.11
N ALA A 479 -4.23 14.40 33.80
CA ALA A 479 -5.24 13.83 32.92
C ALA A 479 -4.60 12.78 31.98
N ALA A 480 -4.99 11.51 32.15
CA ALA A 480 -4.47 10.38 31.37
C ALA A 480 -4.91 10.35 29.88
N GLY A 481 -5.56 11.41 29.40
CA GLY A 481 -6.01 11.57 28.01
C GLY A 481 -7.07 10.54 27.55
N GLU A 482 -7.22 10.38 26.23
CA GLU A 482 -8.22 9.51 25.61
C GLU A 482 -7.74 8.05 25.60
N ARG A 483 -8.46 7.21 26.34
CA ARG A 483 -8.24 5.76 26.36
C ARG A 483 -8.97 5.12 25.18
N LEU A 484 -8.34 5.10 24.01
CA LEU A 484 -8.96 4.70 22.75
C LEU A 484 -9.28 3.19 22.63
N PHE A 485 -8.88 2.37 23.61
CA PHE A 485 -9.20 0.95 23.65
C PHE A 485 -9.68 0.51 25.03
N THR A 486 -10.57 -0.48 25.05
CA THR A 486 -10.93 -1.19 26.28
C THR A 486 -9.78 -2.15 26.60
N PRO A 487 -9.17 -2.08 27.79
CA PRO A 487 -8.10 -3.00 28.15
C PRO A 487 -8.65 -4.44 28.16
N ARG A 488 -7.82 -5.39 27.73
CA ARG A 488 -8.12 -6.82 27.93
C ARG A 488 -8.25 -7.09 29.42
N SER A 489 -8.96 -8.17 29.78
CA SER A 489 -9.10 -8.58 31.18
C SER A 489 -7.76 -8.74 31.89
N GLU A 490 -6.72 -9.26 31.21
CA GLU A 490 -5.37 -9.38 31.76
C GLU A 490 -4.63 -8.04 31.94
N ASP A 491 -5.04 -6.98 31.23
CA ASP A 491 -4.36 -5.68 31.22
C ASP A 491 -5.01 -4.65 32.16
N GLN A 492 -6.16 -4.99 32.76
CA GLN A 492 -6.92 -4.05 33.61
C GLN A 492 -6.13 -3.53 34.82
N ALA A 493 -5.18 -4.30 35.33
CA ALA A 493 -4.45 -3.98 36.55
C ALA A 493 -3.48 -2.79 36.38
N TRP A 494 -2.76 -2.72 35.26
CA TRP A 494 -1.79 -1.65 34.98
C TRP A 494 -2.39 -0.49 34.18
N PHE A 495 -3.58 -0.67 33.61
CA PHE A 495 -4.26 0.39 32.83
C PHE A 495 -4.46 1.73 33.58
N PRO A 496 -4.64 1.78 34.91
CA PRO A 496 -4.73 3.05 35.65
C PRO A 496 -3.44 3.90 35.63
N SER A 497 -2.26 3.31 35.41
CA SER A 497 -0.97 4.00 35.32
C SER A 497 -0.58 4.38 33.89
N PHE A 498 -1.44 4.07 32.91
CA PHE A 498 -1.25 4.39 31.51
C PHE A 498 -2.06 5.62 31.09
N GLY A 499 -1.40 6.55 30.40
CA GLY A 499 -2.01 7.70 29.74
C GLY A 499 -1.77 7.66 28.23
N GLN A 500 -2.74 8.19 27.48
CA GLN A 500 -2.67 8.29 26.03
C GLN A 500 -3.29 9.60 25.56
N TRP A 501 -2.56 10.34 24.71
CA TRP A 501 -3.05 11.59 24.12
C TRP A 501 -2.95 11.48 22.61
N SER A 502 -4.07 11.68 21.93
CA SER A 502 -4.17 11.59 20.47
C SER A 502 -4.65 12.92 19.91
N GLY A 503 -4.03 13.36 18.82
CA GLY A 503 -4.41 14.56 18.09
C GLY A 503 -5.61 14.28 17.20
N ASP A 504 -6.49 15.27 17.07
CA ASP A 504 -7.66 15.20 16.21
C ASP A 504 -7.34 15.34 14.71
N ARG A 505 -6.12 15.82 14.38
CA ARG A 505 -5.62 16.07 13.03
C ARG A 505 -4.11 15.89 12.95
N LEU A 506 -3.59 15.65 11.74
CA LEU A 506 -2.16 15.50 11.47
C LEU A 506 -1.52 16.86 11.12
N ASN A 507 -1.48 17.79 12.08
CA ASN A 507 -0.87 19.11 11.88
C ASN A 507 -0.18 19.62 13.16
N ALA A 508 0.62 20.68 13.02
CA ALA A 508 1.41 21.25 14.12
C ALA A 508 0.56 21.75 15.31
N ALA A 509 -0.67 22.24 15.07
CA ALA A 509 -1.53 22.70 16.16
C ALA A 509 -2.04 21.53 17.02
N SER A 510 -2.44 20.43 16.37
CA SER A 510 -2.86 19.21 17.06
C SER A 510 -1.68 18.50 17.72
N GLU A 511 -0.51 18.46 17.09
CA GLU A 511 0.74 17.96 17.71
C GLU A 511 1.07 18.75 18.97
N ARG A 512 1.02 20.08 18.91
CA ARG A 512 1.23 20.95 20.08
C ARG A 512 0.24 20.62 21.21
N ALA A 513 -1.03 20.40 20.89
CA ALA A 513 -2.03 20.03 21.89
C ALA A 513 -1.72 18.69 22.57
N VAL A 514 -1.29 17.68 21.80
CA VAL A 514 -0.85 16.37 22.33
C VAL A 514 0.37 16.53 23.24
N MET A 515 1.38 17.28 22.81
CA MET A 515 2.59 17.52 23.59
C MET A 515 2.32 18.31 24.88
N ASP A 516 1.51 19.37 24.80
CA ASP A 516 1.13 20.21 25.94
C ASP A 516 0.35 19.37 26.98
N ALA A 517 -0.57 18.50 26.54
CA ALA A 517 -1.33 17.63 27.42
C ALA A 517 -0.46 16.57 28.12
N TRP A 518 0.46 15.94 27.39
CA TRP A 518 1.41 15.00 27.97
C TRP A 518 2.37 15.67 28.95
N LEU A 519 2.87 16.87 28.64
CA LEU A 519 3.73 17.63 29.53
C LEU A 519 2.99 18.05 30.81
N ALA A 520 1.73 18.48 30.69
CA ALA A 520 0.88 18.80 31.84
C ALA A 520 0.68 17.57 32.74
N TYR A 521 0.43 16.39 32.15
CA TYR A 521 0.35 15.14 32.89
C TYR A 521 1.62 14.82 33.67
N MET A 522 2.80 14.94 33.03
CA MET A 522 4.07 14.70 33.70
C MET A 522 4.31 15.68 34.85
N ASN A 523 4.02 16.97 34.65
CA ASN A 523 4.18 17.99 35.68
C ASN A 523 3.26 17.74 36.88
N ALA A 524 1.98 17.44 36.65
CA ALA A 524 1.03 17.15 37.73
C ALA A 524 1.46 15.95 38.59
N TRP A 525 1.97 14.89 37.97
CA TRP A 525 2.54 13.76 38.69
C TRP A 525 3.76 14.16 39.53
N ARG A 526 4.67 14.93 38.95
CA ARG A 526 5.87 15.40 39.66
C ARG A 526 5.53 16.31 40.83
N GLU A 527 4.56 17.20 40.66
CA GLU A 527 4.06 18.08 41.72
C GLU A 527 3.39 17.27 42.84
N SER A 528 2.56 16.28 42.50
CA SER A 528 1.86 15.43 43.48
C SER A 528 2.82 14.64 44.38
N LEU A 529 4.00 14.31 43.88
CA LEU A 529 5.05 13.58 44.61
C LEU A 529 6.14 14.50 45.18
N ASN A 530 6.06 15.81 44.91
CA ASN A 530 7.07 16.80 45.26
C ASN A 530 8.48 16.43 44.75
N VAL A 531 8.59 16.07 43.48
CA VAL A 531 9.85 15.62 42.84
C VAL A 531 10.32 16.56 41.74
N THR A 532 11.64 16.73 41.66
CA THR A 532 12.28 17.56 40.64
C THR A 532 12.47 16.83 39.31
N TRP A 533 12.80 17.55 38.23
CA TRP A 533 13.17 16.93 36.95
C TRP A 533 14.45 16.11 37.07
N ALA A 534 15.34 16.44 38.01
CA ALA A 534 16.56 15.66 38.27
C ALA A 534 16.27 14.27 38.87
N GLU A 535 15.11 14.11 39.52
CA GLU A 535 14.62 12.85 40.08
C GLU A 535 13.63 12.13 39.16
N THR A 536 13.39 12.70 37.99
CA THR A 536 12.49 12.17 36.96
C THR A 536 13.30 11.55 35.84
N ARG A 537 12.89 10.38 35.39
CA ARG A 537 13.41 9.75 34.17
C ARG A 537 12.33 9.68 33.11
N ILE A 538 12.67 10.07 31.89
CA ILE A 538 11.86 9.77 30.71
C ILE A 538 12.59 8.68 29.93
N VAL A 539 11.91 7.56 29.72
CA VAL A 539 12.42 6.42 28.98
C VAL A 539 11.61 6.33 27.70
N HIS A 540 12.24 6.65 26.56
CA HIS A 540 11.63 6.37 25.28
C HIS A 540 11.73 4.86 25.01
N TRP A 541 10.61 4.21 24.68
CA TRP A 541 10.53 2.76 24.46
C TRP A 541 11.17 2.29 23.13
N SER A 542 11.90 3.16 22.41
CA SER A 542 12.38 2.88 21.04
C SER A 542 13.74 2.18 20.85
N PRO A 543 14.68 2.01 21.81
CA PRO A 543 15.92 1.28 21.48
C PRO A 543 15.71 -0.21 21.13
N ALA A 544 14.48 -0.73 21.20
CA ALA A 544 14.10 -2.08 20.78
C ALA A 544 13.56 -2.18 19.33
N GLU A 545 13.40 -1.08 18.57
CA GLU A 545 12.93 -1.18 17.18
C GLU A 545 14.04 -1.63 16.21
N ARG A 546 14.22 -2.96 16.16
CA ARG A 546 14.09 -3.69 14.89
C ARG A 546 12.84 -4.55 15.01
N ASN A 547 11.69 -3.89 14.86
CA ASN A 547 10.37 -4.45 15.07
C ASN A 547 10.00 -5.41 13.92
N LEU A 548 10.13 -6.72 14.15
CA LEU A 548 9.77 -7.78 13.17
C LEU A 548 9.05 -8.97 13.85
N LEU A 549 8.59 -8.83 15.09
CA LEU A 549 8.10 -9.95 15.90
C LEU A 549 6.62 -9.85 16.33
N PHE A 550 5.94 -8.73 16.07
CA PHE A 550 4.58 -8.49 16.59
C PHE A 550 3.49 -9.45 16.10
N THR A 551 3.75 -10.22 15.04
CA THR A 551 2.71 -11.04 14.42
C THR A 551 2.84 -12.54 14.70
N ALA A 552 3.95 -13.01 15.28
CA ALA A 552 4.26 -14.44 15.29
C ALA A 552 4.10 -15.16 16.65
N ALA A 553 4.02 -14.42 17.76
CA ALA A 553 4.00 -14.97 19.12
C ALA A 553 2.61 -15.15 19.75
N ASP A 554 1.55 -14.68 19.07
CA ASP A 554 0.17 -14.94 19.51
C ASP A 554 -0.25 -16.34 19.08
N SER A 555 -0.02 -17.31 19.97
CA SER A 555 -0.58 -18.66 19.98
C SER A 555 -1.54 -18.85 21.14
#